data_AF-A0A2E5Y6E6-F1
#
_entry.id   AF-A0A2E5Y6E6-F1
#
_cell.length_a   1.000
_cell.length_b   1.000
_cell.length_c   1.000
_cell.angle_alpha   90.00
_cell.angle_beta   90.00
_cell.angle_gamma   90.00
#
_symmetry.space_group_name_H-M   'P 1'
#
loop_
_entity.id
_entity.type
_entity.pdbx_description
1 polymer ?
#
loop_
_entity_poly.entity_id
_entity_poly.type
_entity_poly.pdbx_seq_one_letter_code
_entity_poly.pdbx_strand_id
1 'polypeptide(L)'
;MIRRASIPGRVNIIGEHTDYAGGCSLAFASPHRLLLEADFNHPTIEGDDTVVALWMEAGGPPAKLDVHSSIPIGKGMSSSAALCLAVALCVHGPTMKSQDACLEAQRLEHTVLGTPCGLLDQMTMMHAQADHCTLIDFTSLTTSSIPYPSTWMFKLIDSGIHRMLNTQDYRDTTTQEVKQQHVKNENARVHQAMNASKEQLGQLLNESHESLRSIGVSTPEVDELVHAIQKMNGVLGARMMGGGFGGMILVLVDDADVLPEQDVLIASSPGFVEEIL
;
A
#
# COMPACT_ATOMS: atom_id res chain seq x y z
N MET A 1 5.21 -29.29 -11.18
CA MET A 1 5.51 -28.61 -9.90
C MET A 1 4.72 -27.32 -9.89
N ILE A 2 4.11 -26.97 -8.77
CA ILE A 2 3.32 -25.73 -8.64
C ILE A 2 3.99 -24.82 -7.61
N ARG A 3 4.12 -23.53 -7.92
CA ARG A 3 4.38 -22.50 -6.90
C ARG A 3 3.14 -21.69 -6.67
N ARG A 4 2.84 -21.41 -5.41
CA ARG A 4 1.76 -20.52 -5.01
C ARG A 4 2.34 -19.36 -4.20
N ALA A 5 2.26 -18.15 -4.73
CA ALA A 5 2.52 -16.94 -3.97
C ALA A 5 1.21 -16.38 -3.42
N SER A 6 1.27 -15.92 -2.18
CA SER A 6 0.15 -15.27 -1.50
C SER A 6 0.63 -13.96 -0.92
N ILE A 7 0.12 -12.82 -1.40
CA ILE A 7 0.59 -11.48 -1.05
C ILE A 7 -0.56 -10.65 -0.50
N PRO A 8 -0.42 -10.05 0.70
CA PRO A 8 -1.48 -9.21 1.24
C PRO A 8 -1.59 -7.88 0.49
N GLY A 9 -2.75 -7.23 0.55
CA GLY A 9 -2.85 -5.79 0.33
C GLY A 9 -2.23 -5.03 1.50
N ARG A 10 -2.16 -3.70 1.41
CA ARG A 10 -1.61 -2.88 2.49
C ARG A 10 -2.39 -1.61 2.75
N VAL A 11 -2.31 -1.11 3.96
CA VAL A 11 -2.89 0.15 4.41
C VAL A 11 -1.77 1.04 4.93
N ASN A 12 -1.63 2.23 4.35
CA ASN A 12 -0.69 3.24 4.82
C ASN A 12 -1.37 4.08 5.89
N ILE A 13 -0.90 4.01 7.14
CA ILE A 13 -1.49 4.80 8.24
C ILE A 13 -1.08 6.26 8.06
N ILE A 14 0.21 6.52 7.90
CA ILE A 14 0.79 7.87 7.78
C ILE A 14 2.19 7.80 7.16
N GLY A 15 2.66 8.88 6.54
CA GLY A 15 3.89 8.83 5.72
C GLY A 15 3.59 8.65 4.25
N GLU A 16 2.60 9.36 3.74
CA GLU A 16 2.32 9.35 2.30
C GLU A 16 3.31 10.25 1.58
N HIS A 17 3.65 9.92 0.33
CA HIS A 17 4.50 10.78 -0.50
C HIS A 17 5.92 11.03 0.06
N THR A 18 6.39 10.18 0.98
CA THR A 18 7.75 10.22 1.57
C THR A 18 8.70 9.18 0.97
N ASP A 19 8.17 8.13 0.34
CA ASP A 19 8.91 6.93 -0.08
C ASP A 19 9.93 7.18 -1.19
N TYR A 20 9.55 7.92 -2.23
CA TYR A 20 10.48 8.35 -3.28
C TYR A 20 11.37 9.53 -2.85
N ALA A 21 11.19 10.06 -1.63
CA ALA A 21 11.95 11.18 -1.08
C ALA A 21 12.87 10.78 0.09
N GLY A 22 13.00 9.48 0.38
CA GLY A 22 13.86 8.97 1.46
C GLY A 22 13.31 9.23 2.87
N GLY A 23 12.01 9.49 3.02
CA GLY A 23 11.39 9.69 4.32
C GLY A 23 11.01 8.39 5.03
N CYS A 24 10.00 8.47 5.89
CA CYS A 24 9.48 7.32 6.63
C CYS A 24 8.00 7.09 6.34
N SER A 25 7.52 5.87 6.57
CA SER A 25 6.08 5.55 6.61
C SER A 25 5.76 4.55 7.71
N LEU A 26 4.51 4.57 8.17
CA LEU A 26 3.95 3.58 9.09
C LEU A 26 2.73 2.95 8.42
N ALA A 27 2.80 1.66 8.14
CA ALA A 27 1.78 0.94 7.38
C ALA A 27 1.56 -0.46 7.97
N PHE A 28 0.53 -1.18 7.50
CA PHE A 28 0.34 -2.59 7.84
C PHE A 28 -0.22 -3.38 6.67
N ALA A 29 0.00 -4.70 6.67
CA ALA A 29 -0.57 -5.61 5.69
C ALA A 29 -2.05 -5.90 6.02
N SER A 30 -2.95 -5.71 5.06
CA SER A 30 -4.38 -6.01 5.18
C SER A 30 -4.66 -7.51 5.02
N PRO A 31 -5.77 -8.06 5.56
CA PRO A 31 -6.07 -9.47 5.45
C PRO A 31 -6.47 -9.91 4.03
N HIS A 32 -6.81 -8.96 3.14
CA HIS A 32 -7.10 -9.25 1.75
C HIS A 32 -5.81 -9.67 1.02
N ARG A 33 -5.87 -10.73 0.20
CA ARG A 33 -4.68 -11.25 -0.47
C ARG A 33 -4.89 -11.47 -1.96
N LEU A 34 -3.81 -11.32 -2.70
CA LEU A 34 -3.65 -11.81 -4.06
C LEU A 34 -2.94 -13.16 -4.01
N LEU A 35 -3.45 -14.11 -4.76
CA LEU A 35 -2.89 -15.43 -4.98
C LEU A 35 -2.48 -15.54 -6.44
N LEU A 36 -1.23 -15.95 -6.67
CA LEU A 36 -0.74 -16.39 -7.98
C LEU A 36 -0.33 -17.85 -7.85
N GLU A 37 -0.91 -18.70 -8.68
CA GLU A 37 -0.45 -20.06 -8.89
C GLU A 37 0.27 -20.15 -10.24
N ALA A 38 1.48 -20.73 -10.22
CA ALA A 38 2.27 -21.04 -11.40
C ALA A 38 2.46 -22.56 -11.50
N ASP A 39 1.81 -23.20 -12.48
CA ASP A 39 2.00 -24.62 -12.79
C ASP A 39 3.07 -24.80 -13.89
N PHE A 40 4.25 -25.23 -13.47
CA PHE A 40 5.42 -25.45 -14.33
C PHE A 40 5.35 -26.76 -15.13
N ASN A 41 4.30 -27.57 -14.99
CA ASN A 41 4.08 -28.72 -15.87
C ASN A 41 3.53 -28.32 -17.25
N HIS A 42 3.13 -27.06 -17.41
CA HIS A 42 2.59 -26.54 -18.65
C HIS A 42 3.70 -26.25 -19.69
N PRO A 43 3.55 -26.66 -20.96
CA PRO A 43 4.62 -26.57 -21.96
C PRO A 43 4.89 -25.15 -22.48
N THR A 44 3.96 -24.22 -22.27
CA THR A 44 4.03 -22.82 -22.70
C THR A 44 3.66 -21.89 -21.56
N ILE A 45 3.95 -20.59 -21.70
CA ILE A 45 3.41 -19.57 -20.81
C ILE A 45 1.94 -19.34 -21.18
N GLU A 46 1.04 -19.49 -20.22
CA GLU A 46 -0.41 -19.28 -20.38
C GLU A 46 -0.95 -18.50 -19.18
N GLY A 47 -1.78 -17.49 -19.41
CA GLY A 47 -2.39 -16.65 -18.36
C GLY A 47 -2.91 -15.34 -18.94
N ASP A 48 -3.42 -14.45 -18.09
CA ASP A 48 -3.86 -13.11 -18.50
C ASP A 48 -2.69 -12.27 -19.04
N ASP A 49 -2.94 -11.45 -20.07
CA ASP A 49 -1.92 -10.69 -20.81
C ASP A 49 -0.95 -9.91 -19.92
N THR A 50 -1.46 -9.18 -18.91
CA THR A 50 -0.63 -8.42 -17.97
C THR A 50 0.23 -9.32 -17.10
N VAL A 51 -0.30 -10.46 -16.65
CA VAL A 51 0.43 -11.43 -15.81
C VAL A 51 1.53 -12.08 -16.63
N VAL A 52 1.24 -12.46 -17.88
CA VAL A 52 2.22 -13.01 -18.82
C VAL A 52 3.34 -11.99 -19.10
N ALA A 53 3.01 -10.72 -19.32
CA ALA A 53 4.02 -9.68 -19.54
C ALA A 53 4.95 -9.51 -18.32
N LEU A 54 4.40 -9.46 -17.11
CA LEU A 54 5.20 -9.41 -15.86
C LEU A 54 6.06 -10.66 -15.69
N TRP A 55 5.48 -11.83 -15.95
CA TRP A 55 6.17 -13.12 -15.83
C TRP A 55 7.36 -13.23 -16.77
N MET A 56 7.18 -12.82 -18.04
CA MET A 56 8.26 -12.81 -19.02
C MET A 56 9.35 -11.80 -18.65
N GLU A 57 8.97 -10.60 -18.20
CA GLU A 57 9.94 -9.57 -17.78
C GLU A 57 10.73 -9.99 -16.54
N ALA A 58 10.14 -10.78 -15.65
CA ALA A 58 10.82 -11.38 -14.49
C ALA A 58 11.74 -12.56 -14.88
N GLY A 59 11.73 -13.02 -16.14
CA GLY A 59 12.49 -14.17 -16.60
C GLY A 59 11.86 -15.52 -16.25
N GLY A 60 10.54 -15.56 -16.08
CA GLY A 60 9.80 -16.77 -15.75
C GLY A 60 9.81 -17.83 -16.87
N PRO A 61 9.98 -19.12 -16.54
CA PRO A 61 9.93 -20.22 -17.51
C PRO A 61 8.48 -20.54 -17.94
N PRO A 62 8.25 -21.47 -18.88
CA PRO A 62 6.90 -21.94 -19.21
C PRO A 62 6.12 -22.38 -17.96
N ALA A 63 4.93 -21.80 -17.79
CA ALA A 63 4.01 -22.10 -16.71
C ALA A 63 2.60 -21.64 -17.09
N LYS A 64 1.58 -22.32 -16.56
CA LYS A 64 0.23 -21.79 -16.52
C LYS A 64 0.07 -20.92 -15.28
N LEU A 65 -0.45 -19.70 -15.45
CA LEU A 65 -0.51 -18.64 -14.45
C LEU A 65 -1.97 -18.31 -14.14
N ASP A 66 -2.41 -18.66 -12.93
CA ASP A 66 -3.77 -18.41 -12.45
C ASP A 66 -3.74 -17.39 -11.30
N VAL A 67 -4.43 -16.26 -11.45
CA VAL A 67 -4.46 -15.17 -10.46
C VAL A 67 -5.85 -15.04 -9.86
N HIS A 68 -5.91 -15.00 -8.53
CA HIS A 68 -7.13 -14.77 -7.77
C HIS A 68 -6.86 -13.70 -6.72
N SER A 69 -7.70 -12.68 -6.60
CA SER A 69 -7.48 -11.59 -5.64
C SER A 69 -8.74 -11.28 -4.86
N SER A 70 -8.61 -11.23 -3.53
CA SER A 70 -9.60 -10.64 -2.64
C SER A 70 -9.27 -9.18 -2.30
N ILE A 71 -8.15 -8.64 -2.81
CA ILE A 71 -7.78 -7.22 -2.67
C ILE A 71 -8.71 -6.42 -3.59
N PRO A 72 -9.50 -5.48 -3.06
CA PRO A 72 -10.38 -4.68 -3.89
C PRO A 72 -9.60 -3.89 -4.94
N ILE A 73 -9.93 -4.09 -6.22
CA ILE A 73 -9.27 -3.44 -7.36
C ILE A 73 -9.55 -1.94 -7.33
N GLY A 74 -8.53 -1.12 -7.62
CA GLY A 74 -8.66 0.34 -7.70
C GLY A 74 -8.86 1.05 -6.36
N LYS A 75 -8.95 0.31 -5.25
CA LYS A 75 -9.20 0.86 -3.91
C LYS A 75 -7.92 1.20 -3.17
N GLY A 76 -6.87 1.65 -3.86
CA GLY A 76 -5.64 2.13 -3.19
C GLY A 76 -4.99 1.14 -2.21
N MET A 77 -5.26 -0.17 -2.28
CA MET A 77 -4.68 -1.23 -1.41
C MET A 77 -3.52 -1.99 -2.09
N SER A 78 -3.03 -1.45 -3.22
CA SER A 78 -1.83 -1.92 -3.94
C SER A 78 -1.90 -3.31 -4.55
N SER A 79 -3.01 -3.60 -5.24
CA SER A 79 -3.15 -4.85 -6.00
C SER A 79 -2.07 -5.01 -7.09
N SER A 80 -1.56 -3.93 -7.69
CA SER A 80 -0.47 -3.97 -8.69
C SER A 80 0.86 -4.43 -8.06
N ALA A 81 1.27 -3.80 -6.97
CA ALA A 81 2.46 -4.19 -6.24
C ALA A 81 2.37 -5.63 -5.70
N ALA A 82 1.19 -6.03 -5.24
CA ALA A 82 0.95 -7.41 -4.78
C ALA A 82 1.12 -8.42 -5.93
N LEU A 83 0.64 -8.10 -7.14
CA LEU A 83 0.83 -8.93 -8.32
C LEU A 83 2.32 -9.02 -8.72
N CYS A 84 3.03 -7.90 -8.76
CA CYS A 84 4.46 -7.87 -9.07
C CYS A 84 5.28 -8.70 -8.07
N LEU A 85 4.98 -8.60 -6.76
CA LEU A 85 5.59 -9.44 -5.72
C LEU A 85 5.27 -10.92 -5.93
N ALA A 86 4.02 -11.26 -6.24
CA ALA A 86 3.61 -12.63 -6.45
C ALA A 86 4.36 -13.27 -7.63
N VAL A 87 4.51 -12.51 -8.74
CA VAL A 87 5.31 -12.91 -9.90
C VAL A 87 6.77 -13.12 -9.52
N ALA A 88 7.41 -12.12 -8.90
CA ALA A 88 8.83 -12.20 -8.50
C ALA A 88 9.09 -13.44 -7.62
N LEU A 89 8.25 -13.65 -6.60
CA LEU A 89 8.40 -14.80 -5.71
C LEU A 89 8.13 -16.14 -6.41
N CYS A 90 7.16 -16.24 -7.30
CA CYS A 90 6.92 -17.49 -8.04
C CYS A 90 8.05 -17.82 -9.02
N VAL A 91 8.62 -16.81 -9.69
CA VAL A 91 9.75 -17.00 -10.61
C VAL A 91 11.01 -17.45 -9.86
N HIS A 92 11.37 -16.76 -8.77
CA HIS A 92 12.62 -17.01 -8.06
C HIS A 92 12.52 -18.07 -6.94
N GLY A 93 11.32 -18.38 -6.48
CA GLY A 93 11.05 -19.42 -5.49
C GLY A 93 11.29 -18.99 -4.03
N PRO A 94 11.11 -19.91 -3.08
CA PRO A 94 11.07 -19.62 -1.63
C PRO A 94 12.41 -19.18 -1.03
N THR A 95 13.52 -19.29 -1.76
CA THR A 95 14.85 -18.84 -1.30
C THR A 95 15.10 -17.36 -1.54
N MET A 96 14.24 -16.67 -2.31
CA MET A 96 14.36 -15.23 -2.55
C MET A 96 14.16 -14.47 -1.24
N LYS A 97 15.06 -13.53 -0.93
CA LYS A 97 14.93 -12.69 0.27
C LYS A 97 13.83 -11.65 0.05
N SER A 98 13.12 -11.30 1.11
CA SER A 98 12.05 -10.28 1.08
C SER A 98 12.49 -8.97 0.43
N GLN A 99 13.69 -8.46 0.76
CA GLN A 99 14.16 -7.20 0.19
C GLN A 99 14.45 -7.29 -1.32
N ASP A 100 14.98 -8.42 -1.78
CA ASP A 100 15.24 -8.65 -3.20
C ASP A 100 13.90 -8.74 -3.96
N ALA A 101 12.89 -9.40 -3.36
CA ALA A 101 11.55 -9.47 -3.91
C ALA A 101 10.90 -8.08 -4.05
N CYS A 102 11.08 -7.20 -3.05
CA CYS A 102 10.58 -5.83 -3.11
C CYS A 102 11.18 -5.03 -4.27
N LEU A 103 12.51 -5.11 -4.43
CA LEU A 103 13.22 -4.38 -5.49
C LEU A 103 12.85 -4.92 -6.88
N GLU A 104 12.73 -6.24 -7.02
CA GLU A 104 12.31 -6.84 -8.28
C GLU A 104 10.86 -6.49 -8.63
N ALA A 105 9.95 -6.54 -7.65
CA ALA A 105 8.56 -6.13 -7.86
C ALA A 105 8.43 -4.65 -8.26
N GLN A 106 9.22 -3.76 -7.65
CA GLN A 106 9.26 -2.35 -8.04
C GLN A 106 9.77 -2.19 -9.48
N ARG A 107 10.83 -2.92 -9.85
CA ARG A 107 11.37 -2.92 -11.22
C ARG A 107 10.30 -3.35 -12.24
N LEU A 108 9.56 -4.42 -11.95
CA LEU A 108 8.47 -4.90 -12.79
C LEU A 108 7.35 -3.85 -12.93
N GLU A 109 6.98 -3.17 -11.85
CA GLU A 109 5.97 -2.11 -11.87
C GLU A 109 6.41 -0.90 -12.70
N HIS A 110 7.70 -0.55 -12.66
CA HIS A 110 8.26 0.52 -13.48
C HIS A 110 8.33 0.13 -14.97
N THR A 111 8.81 -1.07 -15.26
CA THR A 111 9.09 -1.51 -16.64
C THR A 111 7.85 -1.95 -17.39
N VAL A 112 6.95 -2.72 -16.76
CA VAL A 112 5.79 -3.33 -17.41
C VAL A 112 4.54 -2.48 -17.23
N LEU A 113 4.29 -2.01 -16.01
CA LEU A 113 3.09 -1.21 -15.69
C LEU A 113 3.31 0.30 -15.88
N GLY A 114 4.55 0.74 -16.13
CA GLY A 114 4.87 2.14 -16.39
C GLY A 114 4.64 3.07 -15.20
N THR A 115 4.56 2.54 -13.99
CA THR A 115 4.19 3.30 -12.78
C THR A 115 5.44 3.59 -11.96
N PRO A 116 5.89 4.86 -11.83
CA PRO A 116 7.11 5.23 -11.10
C PRO A 116 6.85 5.29 -9.58
N CYS A 117 6.53 4.15 -8.96
CA CYS A 117 6.27 4.04 -7.53
C CYS A 117 7.55 4.00 -6.68
N GLY A 118 7.45 4.33 -5.39
CA GLY A 118 8.50 4.01 -4.43
C GLY A 118 8.38 2.56 -3.94
N LEU A 119 8.81 2.29 -2.70
CA LEU A 119 8.90 0.95 -2.12
C LEU A 119 7.92 0.69 -0.97
N LEU A 120 7.04 1.66 -0.64
CA LEU A 120 6.12 1.57 0.49
C LEU A 120 5.29 0.29 0.44
N ASP A 121 4.69 0.03 -0.72
CA ASP A 121 3.75 -1.06 -0.92
C ASP A 121 4.44 -2.41 -0.73
N GLN A 122 5.53 -2.62 -1.45
CA GLN A 122 6.25 -3.88 -1.48
C GLN A 122 6.88 -4.19 -0.12
N MET A 123 7.54 -3.21 0.50
CA MET A 123 8.18 -3.40 1.80
C MET A 123 7.17 -3.65 2.91
N THR A 124 6.01 -2.99 2.89
CA THR A 124 4.93 -3.28 3.85
C THR A 124 4.46 -4.72 3.71
N MET A 125 4.19 -5.18 2.49
CA MET A 125 3.65 -6.52 2.25
C MET A 125 4.64 -7.63 2.62
N MET A 126 5.94 -7.44 2.41
CA MET A 126 6.95 -8.49 2.63
C MET A 126 7.58 -8.48 4.03
N HIS A 127 7.52 -7.36 4.75
CA HIS A 127 8.10 -7.21 6.10
C HIS A 127 7.04 -6.99 7.19
N ALA A 128 5.75 -7.14 6.87
CA ALA A 128 4.68 -7.13 7.86
C ALA A 128 4.81 -8.28 8.86
N GLN A 129 4.19 -8.07 10.02
CA GLN A 129 3.96 -9.09 11.04
C GLN A 129 2.52 -8.97 11.52
N ALA A 130 1.88 -10.09 11.81
CA ALA A 130 0.53 -10.08 12.39
C ALA A 130 0.50 -9.24 13.67
N ASP A 131 -0.57 -8.49 13.87
CA ASP A 131 -0.79 -7.60 15.01
C ASP A 131 0.28 -6.49 15.16
N HIS A 132 1.00 -6.15 14.09
CA HIS A 132 2.01 -5.08 14.08
C HIS A 132 1.87 -4.16 12.87
N CYS A 133 2.28 -2.91 13.06
CA CYS A 133 2.60 -1.97 12.00
C CYS A 133 4.06 -2.13 11.58
N THR A 134 4.34 -1.92 10.31
CA THR A 134 5.68 -1.81 9.74
C THR A 134 6.06 -0.35 9.62
N LEU A 135 7.04 0.08 10.42
CA LEU A 135 7.76 1.33 10.19
C LEU A 135 8.81 1.09 9.11
N ILE A 136 8.81 1.91 8.07
CA ILE A 136 9.78 1.84 6.96
C ILE A 136 10.57 3.14 6.92
N ASP A 137 11.90 3.03 6.88
CA ASP A 137 12.82 4.12 6.56
C ASP A 137 13.34 3.92 5.14
N PHE A 138 12.96 4.81 4.22
CA PHE A 138 13.29 4.70 2.81
C PHE A 138 14.70 5.23 2.47
N THR A 139 15.37 5.94 3.40
CA THR A 139 16.79 6.29 3.24
C THR A 139 17.67 5.07 3.45
N SER A 140 17.41 4.28 4.49
CA SER A 140 18.20 3.10 4.85
C SER A 140 17.65 1.79 4.30
N LEU A 141 16.42 1.80 3.76
CA LEU A 141 15.64 0.62 3.35
C LEU A 141 15.49 -0.40 4.47
N THR A 142 15.34 0.08 5.71
CA THR A 142 15.15 -0.76 6.89
C THR A 142 13.70 -0.73 7.36
N THR A 143 13.31 -1.80 8.07
CA THR A 143 11.97 -1.94 8.65
C THR A 143 12.05 -2.23 10.13
N SER A 144 11.11 -1.70 10.90
CA SER A 144 10.90 -2.04 12.31
C SER A 144 9.44 -2.41 12.56
N SER A 145 9.21 -3.39 13.41
CA SER A 145 7.88 -3.86 13.79
C SER A 145 7.41 -3.10 15.04
N ILE A 146 6.28 -2.41 14.94
CA ILE A 146 5.66 -1.64 16.02
C ILE A 146 4.34 -2.32 16.38
N PRO A 147 4.08 -2.67 17.65
CA PRO A 147 2.81 -3.30 18.04
C PRO A 147 1.62 -2.47 17.56
N TYR A 148 0.65 -3.13 16.92
CA TYR A 148 -0.59 -2.50 16.47
C TYR A 148 -1.49 -2.29 17.70
N PRO A 149 -1.79 -1.06 18.12
CA PRO A 149 -2.64 -0.84 19.28
C PRO A 149 -4.07 -1.30 19.01
N SER A 150 -4.64 -2.11 19.90
CA SER A 150 -6.03 -2.57 19.77
C SER A 150 -7.07 -1.45 19.81
N THR A 151 -6.67 -0.27 20.29
CA THR A 151 -7.49 0.95 20.30
C THR A 151 -7.53 1.66 18.95
N TRP A 152 -6.66 1.30 18.01
CA TRP A 152 -6.66 1.86 16.67
C TRP A 152 -7.63 1.05 15.79
N MET A 153 -8.80 1.62 15.55
CA MET A 153 -9.83 1.03 14.69
C MET A 153 -9.90 1.80 13.38
N PHE A 154 -9.20 1.28 12.36
CA PHE A 154 -9.25 1.88 11.02
C PHE A 154 -10.38 1.28 10.19
N LYS A 155 -11.01 2.12 9.39
CA LYS A 155 -11.97 1.76 8.35
C LYS A 155 -11.57 2.43 7.05
N LEU A 156 -12.00 1.87 5.92
CA LEU A 156 -11.76 2.43 4.60
C LEU A 156 -13.07 2.89 3.97
N ILE A 157 -13.07 4.07 3.38
CA ILE A 157 -14.18 4.59 2.58
C ILE A 157 -13.67 4.80 1.15
N ASP A 158 -14.38 4.26 0.17
CA ASP A 158 -14.13 4.56 -1.24
C ASP A 158 -14.72 5.94 -1.56
N SER A 159 -13.89 6.85 -2.06
CA SER A 159 -14.35 8.19 -2.46
C SER A 159 -15.31 8.16 -3.66
N GLY A 160 -15.34 7.05 -4.42
CA GLY A 160 -16.04 6.96 -5.69
C GLY A 160 -15.36 7.75 -6.82
N ILE A 161 -14.24 8.40 -6.55
CA ILE A 161 -13.48 9.22 -7.49
C ILE A 161 -12.28 8.39 -7.95
N HIS A 162 -12.35 7.91 -9.20
CA HIS A 162 -11.34 7.05 -9.81
C HIS A 162 -10.82 7.72 -11.09
N ARG A 163 -9.80 8.58 -10.96
CA ARG A 163 -9.15 9.22 -12.10
C ARG A 163 -7.93 8.40 -12.52
N MET A 164 -7.80 8.08 -13.80
CA MET A 164 -6.58 7.46 -14.33
C MET A 164 -5.45 8.49 -14.25
N LEU A 165 -4.48 8.23 -13.36
CA LEU A 165 -3.28 9.04 -13.26
C LEU A 165 -2.42 8.77 -14.49
N ASN A 166 -2.52 9.62 -15.51
CA ASN A 166 -1.37 9.80 -16.39
C ASN A 166 -0.25 10.34 -15.49
N THR A 167 0.83 9.58 -15.38
CA THR A 167 2.01 9.75 -14.52
C THR A 167 2.76 11.09 -14.68
N GLN A 168 2.20 12.03 -15.42
CA GLN A 168 2.77 13.33 -15.76
C GLN A 168 2.38 14.49 -14.82
N ASP A 169 1.31 14.42 -14.01
CA ASP A 169 0.87 15.64 -13.28
C ASP A 169 1.40 15.80 -11.84
N TYR A 170 1.80 14.75 -11.10
CA TYR A 170 2.18 14.93 -9.68
C TYR A 170 3.49 15.72 -9.50
N ARG A 171 4.50 15.53 -10.37
CA ARG A 171 5.81 16.18 -10.17
C ARG A 171 5.76 17.70 -10.32
N ASP A 172 4.73 18.24 -10.96
CA ASP A 172 4.58 19.66 -11.25
C ASP A 172 3.46 20.36 -10.45
N THR A 173 2.79 19.65 -9.54
CA THR A 173 1.66 20.18 -8.74
C THR A 173 2.00 21.41 -7.89
N THR A 174 3.24 21.52 -7.42
CA THR A 174 3.68 22.59 -6.52
C THR A 174 5.20 22.74 -6.56
N THR A 175 5.73 23.73 -5.84
CA THR A 175 7.17 23.98 -5.75
C THR A 175 7.91 22.86 -5.01
N GLN A 176 9.19 22.65 -5.35
CA GLN A 176 10.04 21.68 -4.66
C GLN A 176 10.18 21.98 -3.17
N GLU A 177 10.17 23.26 -2.77
CA GLU A 177 10.23 23.67 -1.37
C GLU A 177 9.01 23.18 -0.58
N VAL A 178 7.80 23.30 -1.14
CA VAL A 178 6.57 22.80 -0.50
C VAL A 178 6.61 21.28 -0.35
N LYS A 179 7.12 20.57 -1.35
CA LYS A 179 7.28 19.09 -1.29
C LYS A 179 8.29 18.68 -0.22
N GLN A 180 9.44 19.35 -0.15
CA GLN A 180 10.45 19.08 0.88
C GLN A 180 9.91 19.38 2.29
N GLN A 181 9.14 20.45 2.44
CA GLN A 181 8.52 20.80 3.71
C GLN A 181 7.45 19.79 4.12
N HIS A 182 6.66 19.28 3.16
CA HIS A 182 5.75 18.16 3.38
C HIS A 182 6.50 16.92 3.88
N VAL A 183 7.54 16.45 3.18
CA VAL A 183 8.31 15.26 3.57
C VAL A 183 8.89 15.42 4.98
N LYS A 184 9.46 16.60 5.30
CA LYS A 184 9.99 16.89 6.63
C LYS A 184 8.91 16.79 7.72
N ASN A 185 7.75 17.39 7.49
CA ASN A 185 6.65 17.38 8.45
C ASN A 185 6.00 16.00 8.57
N GLU A 186 5.85 15.30 7.45
CA GLU A 186 5.26 13.96 7.41
C GLU A 186 6.14 12.95 8.14
N ASN A 187 7.47 13.02 7.98
CA ASN A 187 8.40 12.20 8.76
C ASN A 187 8.24 12.46 10.27
N ALA A 188 8.09 13.72 10.69
CA ALA A 188 7.85 14.05 12.09
C ALA A 188 6.53 13.43 12.59
N ARG A 189 5.47 13.50 11.78
CA ARG A 189 4.17 12.87 12.11
C ARG A 189 4.25 11.35 12.20
N VAL A 190 5.01 10.69 11.32
CA VAL A 190 5.27 9.23 11.40
C VAL A 190 5.91 8.88 12.73
N HIS A 191 6.94 9.61 13.15
CA HIS A 191 7.60 9.33 14.43
C HIS A 191 6.71 9.62 15.64
N GLN A 192 5.86 10.66 15.58
CA GLN A 192 4.87 10.94 16.62
C GLN A 192 3.81 9.85 16.71
N ALA A 193 3.35 9.33 15.57
CA ALA A 193 2.32 8.29 15.50
C ALA A 193 2.71 7.00 16.23
N MET A 194 4.00 6.62 16.25
CA MET A 194 4.48 5.38 16.88
C MET A 194 4.11 5.23 18.36
N ASN A 195 3.91 6.34 19.08
CA ASN A 195 3.57 6.35 20.50
C ASN A 195 2.29 7.16 20.79
N ALA A 196 1.49 7.45 19.76
CA ALA A 196 0.31 8.29 19.88
C ALA A 196 -0.88 7.53 20.51
N SER A 197 -1.67 8.23 21.33
CA SER A 197 -3.04 7.78 21.63
C SER A 197 -3.88 7.79 20.34
N LYS A 198 -5.05 7.14 20.35
CA LYS A 198 -5.95 7.15 19.17
C LYS A 198 -6.43 8.57 18.83
N GLU A 199 -6.64 9.43 19.83
CA GLU A 199 -7.04 10.83 19.63
C GLU A 199 -5.90 11.65 19.01
N GLN A 200 -4.68 11.46 19.51
CA GLN A 200 -3.49 12.10 18.93
C GLN A 200 -3.25 11.64 17.50
N LEU A 201 -3.38 10.33 17.23
CA LEU A 201 -3.25 9.81 15.88
C LEU A 201 -4.32 10.40 14.95
N GLY A 202 -5.57 10.52 15.40
CA GLY A 202 -6.64 11.17 14.63
C GLY A 202 -6.28 12.59 14.21
N GLN A 203 -5.68 13.37 15.10
CA GLN A 203 -5.16 14.71 14.77
C GLN A 203 -4.04 14.65 13.73
N LEU A 204 -3.07 13.74 13.89
CA LEU A 204 -1.97 13.56 12.93
C LEU A 204 -2.46 13.14 11.53
N LEU A 205 -3.51 12.32 11.44
CA LEU A 205 -4.13 11.97 10.15
C LEU A 205 -4.74 13.19 9.46
N ASN A 206 -5.45 14.04 10.22
CA ASN A 206 -6.04 15.26 9.68
C ASN A 206 -4.94 16.23 9.19
N GLU A 207 -3.86 16.41 9.96
CA GLU A 207 -2.71 17.22 9.58
C GLU A 207 -1.97 16.67 8.35
N SER A 208 -1.85 15.34 8.25
CA SER A 208 -1.30 14.67 7.07
C SER A 208 -2.15 14.97 5.84
N HIS A 209 -3.49 14.90 5.94
CA HIS A 209 -4.38 15.26 4.84
C HIS A 209 -4.21 16.71 4.40
N GLU A 210 -4.18 17.67 5.34
CA GLU A 210 -3.93 19.08 5.03
C GLU A 210 -2.57 19.29 4.34
N SER A 211 -1.57 18.52 4.74
CA SER A 211 -0.27 18.56 4.09
C SER A 211 -0.29 17.95 2.69
N LEU A 212 -1.15 16.97 2.41
CA LEU A 212 -1.36 16.44 1.05
C LEU A 212 -2.06 17.44 0.14
N ARG A 213 -3.01 18.21 0.69
CA ARG A 213 -3.66 19.30 -0.03
C ARG A 213 -2.65 20.36 -0.48
N SER A 214 -1.72 20.72 0.39
CA SER A 214 -0.72 21.77 0.07
C SER A 214 0.27 21.38 -1.03
N ILE A 215 0.54 20.07 -1.20
CA ILE A 215 1.37 19.56 -2.30
C ILE A 215 0.57 19.26 -3.57
N GLY A 216 -0.74 19.51 -3.59
CA GLY A 216 -1.59 19.40 -4.77
C GLY A 216 -1.87 17.96 -5.22
N VAL A 217 -1.79 16.97 -4.32
CA VAL A 217 -2.15 15.56 -4.64
C VAL A 217 -3.60 15.22 -4.37
N SER A 218 -4.34 16.13 -3.74
CA SER A 218 -5.77 15.99 -3.54
C SER A 218 -6.56 16.82 -4.55
N THR A 219 -7.87 16.62 -4.56
CA THR A 219 -8.83 17.38 -5.37
C THR A 219 -9.88 17.99 -4.46
N PRO A 220 -10.50 19.12 -4.81
CA PRO A 220 -11.56 19.74 -3.99
C PRO A 220 -12.66 18.76 -3.59
N GLU A 221 -13.05 17.85 -4.48
CA GLU A 221 -14.10 16.86 -4.23
C GLU A 221 -13.69 15.82 -3.18
N VAL A 222 -12.41 15.40 -3.18
CA VAL A 222 -11.85 14.51 -2.15
C VAL A 222 -11.69 15.25 -0.83
N ASP A 223 -11.25 16.51 -0.86
CA ASP A 223 -11.08 17.35 0.33
C ASP A 223 -12.41 17.55 1.05
N GLU A 224 -13.46 17.91 0.31
CA GLU A 224 -14.81 18.08 0.86
C GLU A 224 -15.32 16.79 1.51
N LEU A 225 -15.09 15.65 0.87
CA LEU A 225 -15.47 14.35 1.41
C LEU A 225 -14.70 14.01 2.69
N VAL A 226 -13.38 14.19 2.70
CA VAL A 226 -12.55 13.94 3.89
C VAL A 226 -12.96 14.87 5.03
N HIS A 227 -13.15 16.17 4.78
CA HIS A 227 -13.60 17.13 5.80
C HIS A 227 -15.00 16.84 6.31
N ALA A 228 -15.90 16.30 5.48
CA ALA A 228 -17.22 15.85 5.92
C ALA A 228 -17.09 14.64 6.87
N ILE A 229 -16.25 13.66 6.52
CA ILE A 229 -15.99 12.47 7.34
C ILE A 229 -15.36 12.86 8.68
N GLN A 230 -14.37 13.75 8.69
CA GLN A 230 -13.71 14.24 9.91
C GLN A 230 -14.68 14.90 10.92
N LYS A 231 -15.83 15.40 10.45
CA LYS A 231 -16.86 16.03 11.30
C LYS A 231 -17.91 15.04 11.80
N MET A 232 -17.88 13.78 11.36
CA MET A 232 -18.84 12.76 11.80
C MET A 232 -18.60 12.39 13.27
N ASN A 233 -19.69 12.14 14.00
CA ASN A 233 -19.60 11.72 15.39
C ASN A 233 -18.86 10.38 15.51
N GLY A 234 -17.87 10.30 16.41
CA GLY A 234 -17.06 9.11 16.62
C GLY A 234 -15.91 8.91 15.61
N VAL A 235 -15.72 9.81 14.64
CA VAL A 235 -14.50 9.83 13.80
C VAL A 235 -13.43 10.65 14.51
N LEU A 236 -12.27 10.06 14.74
CA LEU A 236 -11.11 10.71 15.39
C LEU A 236 -10.23 11.43 14.37
N GLY A 237 -10.13 10.88 13.16
CA GLY A 237 -9.43 11.53 12.05
C GLY A 237 -9.61 10.77 10.75
N ALA A 238 -9.40 11.45 9.63
CA ALA A 238 -9.46 10.84 8.31
C ALA A 238 -8.50 11.53 7.34
N ARG A 239 -7.94 10.74 6.43
CA ARG A 239 -7.11 11.21 5.32
C ARG A 239 -7.37 10.37 4.08
N MET A 240 -7.21 10.96 2.90
CA MET A 240 -7.01 10.18 1.67
C MET A 240 -5.84 9.20 1.82
N MET A 241 -5.79 8.10 1.09
CA MET A 241 -4.71 7.11 1.13
C MET A 241 -4.33 6.68 -0.30
N GLY A 242 -3.03 6.52 -0.55
CA GLY A 242 -2.48 6.13 -1.85
C GLY A 242 -2.02 7.32 -2.70
N GLY A 243 -1.78 7.07 -4.00
CA GLY A 243 -1.03 7.98 -4.90
C GLY A 243 -1.69 9.31 -5.27
N GLY A 244 -2.84 9.67 -4.71
CA GLY A 244 -3.49 10.96 -4.95
C GLY A 244 -4.78 10.92 -5.79
N PHE A 245 -5.47 12.06 -5.83
CA PHE A 245 -6.53 12.42 -6.79
C PHE A 245 -7.79 11.56 -6.80
N GLY A 246 -8.07 10.88 -5.69
CA GLY A 246 -9.21 9.98 -5.53
C GLY A 246 -8.84 8.76 -4.69
N GLY A 247 -9.53 7.66 -4.95
CA GLY A 247 -9.28 6.38 -4.30
C GLY A 247 -9.89 6.30 -2.90
N MET A 248 -9.11 5.83 -1.92
CA MET A 248 -9.63 5.53 -0.58
C MET A 248 -9.35 6.63 0.42
N ILE A 249 -10.20 6.67 1.43
CA ILE A 249 -10.04 7.48 2.64
C ILE A 249 -9.85 6.51 3.80
N LEU A 250 -8.73 6.63 4.49
CA LEU A 250 -8.48 5.99 5.77
C LEU A 250 -9.16 6.78 6.86
N VAL A 251 -9.97 6.11 7.67
CA VAL A 251 -10.73 6.71 8.76
C VAL A 251 -10.38 6.00 10.06
N LEU A 252 -9.96 6.75 11.07
CA LEU A 252 -9.79 6.26 12.44
C LEU A 252 -11.06 6.57 13.24
N VAL A 253 -11.67 5.55 13.82
CA VAL A 253 -12.90 5.69 14.61
C VAL A 253 -12.67 5.38 16.09
N ASP A 254 -13.52 5.98 16.93
CA ASP A 254 -13.48 5.84 18.38
C ASP A 254 -14.07 4.51 18.88
N ASP A 255 -15.03 3.98 18.11
CA ASP A 255 -15.77 2.74 18.35
C ASP A 255 -16.06 1.99 17.03
N ALA A 256 -16.16 0.66 17.09
CA ALA A 256 -16.42 -0.19 15.92
C ALA A 256 -17.79 0.05 15.27
N ASP A 257 -18.77 0.55 16.03
CA ASP A 257 -20.13 0.84 15.53
C ASP A 257 -20.20 2.13 14.68
N VAL A 258 -19.16 2.97 14.73
CA VAL A 258 -19.05 4.16 13.87
C VAL A 258 -18.80 3.70 12.44
N LEU A 259 -19.60 4.20 11.48
CA LEU A 259 -19.59 3.74 10.08
C LEU A 259 -19.85 2.22 9.99
N PRO A 260 -21.06 1.75 10.36
CA PRO A 260 -21.34 0.32 10.52
C PRO A 260 -21.29 -0.48 9.21
N GLU A 261 -21.39 0.20 8.06
CA GLU A 261 -21.29 -0.42 6.73
C GLU A 261 -19.85 -0.78 6.33
N GLN A 262 -18.84 -0.38 7.11
CA GLN A 262 -17.43 -0.66 6.85
C GLN A 262 -16.83 -1.50 7.96
N ASP A 263 -16.09 -2.53 7.58
CA ASP A 263 -15.37 -3.39 8.51
C ASP A 263 -14.16 -2.68 9.11
N VAL A 264 -13.86 -3.02 10.38
CA VAL A 264 -12.59 -2.63 11.02
C VAL A 264 -11.46 -3.45 10.41
N LEU A 265 -10.40 -2.77 9.97
CA LEU A 265 -9.21 -3.38 9.40
C LEU A 265 -8.37 -4.05 10.49
N ILE A 266 -7.69 -5.14 10.12
CA ILE A 266 -6.81 -5.91 11.00
C ILE A 266 -5.43 -6.03 10.33
N ALA A 267 -4.37 -5.92 11.13
CA ALA A 267 -3.00 -6.17 10.67
C ALA A 267 -2.75 -7.67 10.49
N SER A 268 -2.24 -8.06 9.31
CA SER A 268 -2.06 -9.46 8.90
C SER A 268 -0.60 -9.83 8.65
N SER A 269 -0.39 -11.11 8.36
CA SER A 269 0.92 -11.71 8.06
C SER A 269 1.48 -11.29 6.69
N PRO A 270 2.82 -11.36 6.51
CA PRO A 270 3.47 -10.92 5.28
C PRO A 270 3.15 -11.82 4.08
N GLY A 271 3.61 -11.38 2.91
CA GLY A 271 3.64 -12.16 1.69
C GLY A 271 4.55 -13.40 1.82
N PHE A 272 4.19 -14.48 1.13
CA PHE A 272 4.99 -15.70 1.08
C PHE A 272 4.81 -16.41 -0.27
N VAL A 273 5.70 -17.37 -0.53
CA VAL A 273 5.57 -18.34 -1.62
C VAL A 273 5.85 -19.74 -1.08
N GLU A 274 5.04 -20.70 -1.54
CA GLU A 274 5.19 -22.12 -1.23
C GLU A 274 5.37 -22.93 -2.53
N GLU A 275 6.10 -24.04 -2.41
CA GLU A 275 6.22 -25.05 -3.46
C GLU A 275 5.33 -26.24 -3.12
N ILE A 276 4.44 -26.58 -4.04
CA ILE A 276 3.51 -27.69 -3.95
C ILE A 276 3.99 -28.76 -4.95
N LEU A 277 4.41 -29.90 -4.40
CA LEU A 277 4.95 -31.05 -5.15
C LEU A 277 3.82 -31.89 -5.77
#